data_AF-A0A931GEE9-F1
#
_entry.id   AF-A0A931GEE9-F1
#
_cell.length_a   1.000
_cell.length_b   1.000
_cell.length_c   1.000
_cell.angle_alpha   90.00
_cell.angle_beta   90.00
_cell.angle_gamma   90.00
#
_symmetry.space_group_name_H-M   'P 1'
#
loop_
_entity.id
_entity.type
_entity.pdbx_description
1 polymer ?
#
loop_
_entity_poly.entity_id
_entity_poly.type
_entity_poly.pdbx_seq_one_letter_code
_entity_poly.pdbx_strand_id
1 'polypeptide(L)'
;MLKTNENKIVEMFMECRPGPPRVGPGWKVDHQGVPFLLPGIGGITLNVGLGDPAFGLAGDHIEPGVSCTANADKPNDFPNNSLQFLACVGNEAKILSGEAKGEAGVVIGHHGGSEHIIVEFDRQVKEQMSYDDKIRIRAKGQGLALSDFADIRLFNLAPELLHKMQITPDGNEGLAVLVTTQIPAACMGSGLGRA
;
A
#
# COMPACT_ATOMS: atom_id res chain seq x y z
N MET A 1 13.51 22.18 0.56
CA MET A 1 12.37 21.30 0.90
C MET A 1 11.12 21.95 0.37
N LEU A 2 10.22 21.20 -0.28
CA LEU A 2 8.98 21.75 -0.83
C LEU A 2 8.12 22.33 0.30
N LYS A 3 7.52 23.50 0.09
CA LYS A 3 6.60 24.09 1.07
C LYS A 3 5.27 23.36 1.00
N THR A 4 4.79 22.92 2.16
CA THR A 4 3.54 22.17 2.27
C THR A 4 2.64 22.74 3.36
N ASN A 5 1.40 22.27 3.41
CA ASN A 5 0.49 22.45 4.54
C ASN A 5 0.64 21.33 5.59
N GLU A 6 1.79 20.64 5.67
CA GLU A 6 1.97 19.46 6.53
C GLU A 6 1.54 19.69 7.99
N ASN A 7 1.84 20.87 8.53
CA ASN A 7 1.47 21.26 9.90
C ASN A 7 -0.04 21.36 10.15
N LYS A 8 -0.86 21.31 9.10
CA LYS A 8 -2.33 21.30 9.15
C LYS A 8 -2.92 19.92 8.89
N ILE A 9 -2.10 18.93 8.54
CA ILE A 9 -2.57 17.58 8.24
C ILE A 9 -2.95 16.88 9.53
N VAL A 10 -4.18 16.38 9.57
CA VAL A 10 -4.68 15.59 10.69
C VAL A 10 -4.01 14.23 10.65
N GLU A 11 -3.45 13.82 11.79
CA GLU A 11 -3.03 12.44 12.00
C GLU A 11 -4.05 11.71 12.87
N MET A 12 -4.21 10.40 12.65
CA MET A 12 -5.03 9.54 13.50
C MET A 12 -4.53 8.11 13.50
N PHE A 13 -4.92 7.37 14.53
CA PHE A 13 -4.68 5.94 14.56
C PHE A 13 -5.82 5.17 13.91
N MET A 14 -5.44 4.19 13.10
CA MET A 14 -6.33 3.17 12.59
C MET A 14 -5.78 1.81 12.98
N GLU A 15 -6.67 0.83 13.18
CA GLU A 15 -6.27 -0.54 13.48
C GLU A 15 -6.72 -1.47 12.35
N CYS A 16 -5.89 -2.45 12.06
CA CYS A 16 -6.10 -3.51 11.10
C CYS A 16 -5.42 -4.79 11.61
N ARG A 17 -5.50 -5.85 10.83
CA ARG A 17 -4.80 -7.12 11.08
C ARG A 17 -4.38 -7.73 9.75
N PRO A 18 -3.45 -8.70 9.74
CA PRO A 18 -3.18 -9.47 8.54
C PRO A 18 -4.48 -10.08 8.00
N GLY A 19 -4.76 -9.87 6.72
CA GLY A 19 -5.88 -10.46 6.01
C GLY A 19 -5.50 -11.85 5.50
N PRO A 20 -6.30 -12.89 5.77
CA PRO A 20 -6.04 -14.23 5.21
C PRO A 20 -5.92 -14.20 3.68
N PRO A 21 -5.16 -15.13 3.06
CA PRO A 21 -5.06 -15.24 1.62
C PRO A 21 -6.44 -15.42 0.98
N ARG A 22 -6.71 -14.73 -0.12
CA ARG A 22 -7.95 -14.90 -0.88
C ARG A 22 -7.65 -15.47 -2.25
N VAL A 23 -7.97 -16.75 -2.42
CA VAL A 23 -7.95 -17.42 -3.72
C VAL A 23 -9.39 -17.75 -4.08
N GLY A 24 -9.88 -17.20 -5.19
CA GLY A 24 -11.21 -17.53 -5.69
C GLY A 24 -11.28 -19.01 -6.09
N PRO A 25 -12.46 -19.66 -5.99
CA PRO A 25 -12.58 -21.07 -6.36
C PRO A 25 -12.33 -21.26 -7.86
N GLY A 26 -11.66 -22.36 -8.20
CA GLY A 26 -11.45 -22.81 -9.58
C GLY A 26 -10.21 -22.26 -10.28
N TRP A 27 -10.10 -22.56 -11.56
CA TRP A 27 -8.99 -22.14 -12.41
C TRP A 27 -9.12 -20.65 -12.78
N LYS A 28 -7.97 -19.96 -12.82
CA LYS A 28 -7.82 -18.66 -13.48
C LYS A 28 -7.28 -18.88 -14.88
N VAL A 29 -7.28 -17.84 -15.72
CA VAL A 29 -6.91 -17.93 -17.13
C VAL A 29 -5.99 -16.78 -17.47
N ASP A 30 -4.88 -17.07 -18.15
CA ASP A 30 -3.94 -16.05 -18.61
C ASP A 30 -4.39 -15.38 -19.91
N HIS A 31 -3.60 -14.44 -20.41
CA HIS A 31 -3.94 -13.69 -21.63
C HIS A 31 -3.96 -14.57 -22.91
N GLN A 32 -3.40 -15.78 -22.86
CA GLN A 32 -3.35 -16.73 -23.98
C GLN A 32 -4.46 -17.79 -23.88
N GLY A 33 -5.28 -17.74 -22.83
CA GLY A 33 -6.33 -18.73 -22.60
C GLY A 33 -5.85 -19.97 -21.86
N VAL A 34 -4.65 -19.98 -21.28
CA VAL A 34 -4.11 -21.11 -20.54
C VAL A 34 -4.59 -21.05 -19.08
N PRO A 35 -5.20 -22.13 -18.56
CA PRO A 35 -5.68 -22.14 -17.18
C PRO A 35 -4.53 -22.35 -16.18
N PHE A 36 -4.59 -21.68 -15.03
CA PHE A 36 -3.60 -21.84 -13.95
C PHE A 36 -4.23 -21.86 -12.54
N LEU A 37 -3.46 -22.40 -11.58
CA LEU A 37 -3.71 -22.39 -10.14
C LEU A 37 -2.46 -21.86 -9.45
N LEU A 38 -2.50 -20.60 -8.99
CA LEU A 38 -1.35 -19.91 -8.40
C LEU A 38 -1.77 -19.23 -7.08
N PRO A 39 -0.82 -18.98 -6.16
CA PRO A 39 -1.03 -18.05 -5.05
C PRO A 39 -1.40 -16.66 -5.56
N GLY A 40 -2.13 -15.89 -4.74
CA GLY A 40 -2.51 -14.52 -5.08
C GLY A 40 -2.59 -13.57 -3.90
N ILE A 41 -3.61 -12.72 -3.89
CA ILE A 41 -3.77 -11.65 -2.90
C ILE A 41 -3.95 -12.15 -1.45
N GLY A 42 -3.70 -11.26 -0.50
CA GLY A 42 -3.83 -11.50 0.92
C GLY A 42 -2.63 -12.24 1.50
N GLY A 43 -2.60 -12.33 2.82
CA GLY A 43 -1.64 -13.13 3.53
C GLY A 43 -0.44 -12.37 4.09
N ILE A 44 0.40 -13.14 4.76
CA ILE A 44 1.73 -12.76 5.23
C ILE A 44 2.73 -13.38 4.24
N THR A 45 3.19 -12.59 3.28
CA THR A 45 4.12 -13.01 2.22
C THR A 45 5.56 -12.93 2.72
N LEU A 46 6.20 -14.10 2.82
CA LEU A 46 7.53 -14.24 3.45
C LEU A 46 8.70 -13.96 2.48
N ASN A 47 8.52 -14.29 1.20
CA ASN A 47 9.59 -14.34 0.20
C ASN A 47 9.41 -13.35 -0.96
N VAL A 48 8.50 -12.39 -0.82
CA VAL A 48 8.35 -11.23 -1.70
C VAL A 48 8.14 -10.01 -0.80
N GLY A 49 9.00 -9.02 -0.93
CA GLY A 49 8.98 -7.78 -0.16
C GLY A 49 9.25 -6.55 -1.02
N LEU A 50 9.19 -5.38 -0.38
CA LEU A 50 9.53 -4.12 -1.03
C LEU A 50 10.94 -4.15 -1.64
N GLY A 51 11.01 -3.88 -2.94
CA GLY A 51 12.26 -3.84 -3.70
C GLY A 51 12.53 -5.09 -4.54
N ASP A 52 11.81 -6.19 -4.29
CA ASP A 52 11.89 -7.39 -5.13
C ASP A 52 11.26 -7.17 -6.52
N PRO A 53 11.65 -7.93 -7.55
CA PRO A 53 11.03 -7.86 -8.87
C PRO A 53 9.53 -8.19 -8.84
N ALA A 54 8.72 -7.37 -9.51
CA ALA A 54 7.28 -7.61 -9.67
C ALA A 54 6.94 -8.77 -10.63
N PHE A 55 7.91 -9.25 -11.42
CA PHE A 55 7.74 -10.28 -12.44
C PHE A 55 8.57 -11.53 -12.13
N GLY A 56 8.24 -12.64 -12.80
CA GLY A 56 8.98 -13.91 -12.67
C GLY A 56 8.52 -14.78 -11.50
N LEU A 57 7.44 -14.41 -10.82
CA LEU A 57 6.82 -15.17 -9.75
C LEU A 57 5.83 -16.19 -10.33
N ALA A 58 5.77 -17.37 -9.73
CA ALA A 58 4.65 -18.29 -9.91
C ALA A 58 3.48 -17.83 -9.02
N GLY A 59 2.86 -16.69 -9.38
CA GLY A 59 1.82 -16.02 -8.61
C GLY A 59 0.95 -15.09 -9.48
N ASP A 60 -0.25 -14.79 -9.02
CA ASP A 60 -1.19 -13.85 -9.66
C ASP A 60 -1.67 -12.81 -8.66
N HIS A 61 -1.40 -11.52 -8.88
CA HIS A 61 -1.67 -10.44 -7.92
C HIS A 61 -1.03 -10.67 -6.54
N ILE A 62 0.22 -11.12 -6.49
CA ILE A 62 0.96 -11.26 -5.23
C ILE A 62 1.09 -9.90 -4.55
N GLU A 63 0.69 -9.83 -3.29
CA GLU A 63 0.88 -8.67 -2.41
C GLU A 63 2.17 -8.90 -1.57
N PRO A 64 3.20 -8.05 -1.67
CA PRO A 64 4.44 -8.20 -0.90
C PRO A 64 4.21 -7.90 0.59
N GLY A 65 5.07 -8.42 1.47
CA GLY A 65 4.98 -8.11 2.90
C GLY A 65 3.70 -8.66 3.54
N VAL A 66 2.96 -7.81 4.25
CA VAL A 66 1.73 -8.19 4.96
C VAL A 66 0.54 -7.45 4.38
N SER A 67 -0.42 -8.21 3.88
CA SER A 67 -1.70 -7.68 3.41
C SER A 67 -2.61 -7.48 4.60
N CYS A 68 -3.06 -6.26 4.85
CA CYS A 68 -3.80 -5.91 6.06
C CYS A 68 -5.22 -5.45 5.73
N THR A 69 -6.17 -5.87 6.56
CA THR A 69 -7.58 -5.49 6.48
C THR A 69 -8.11 -5.20 7.89
N ALA A 70 -9.05 -4.26 8.01
CA ALA A 70 -9.75 -4.04 9.26
C ALA A 70 -10.92 -5.04 9.43
N ASN A 71 -11.49 -5.54 8.32
CA ASN A 71 -12.52 -6.58 8.34
C ASN A 71 -12.44 -7.51 7.12
N ALA A 72 -11.96 -8.74 7.31
CA ALA A 72 -11.87 -9.72 6.24
C ALA A 72 -13.23 -10.23 5.72
N ASP A 73 -14.30 -10.17 6.52
CA ASP A 73 -15.61 -10.71 6.14
C ASP A 73 -16.36 -9.78 5.17
N LYS A 74 -16.08 -8.48 5.25
CA LYS A 74 -16.71 -7.43 4.44
C LYS A 74 -15.65 -6.54 3.80
N PRO A 75 -14.90 -7.06 2.80
CA PRO A 75 -13.75 -6.36 2.24
C PRO A 75 -14.10 -4.95 1.74
N ASN A 76 -15.24 -4.78 1.07
CA ASN A 76 -15.61 -3.52 0.42
C ASN A 76 -16.36 -2.54 1.32
N ASP A 77 -16.65 -2.90 2.57
CA ASP A 77 -17.46 -2.09 3.47
C ASP A 77 -16.59 -1.33 4.47
N PHE A 78 -17.22 -0.39 5.19
CA PHE A 78 -16.66 0.13 6.43
C PHE A 78 -16.31 -1.02 7.39
N PRO A 79 -15.12 -1.01 8.04
CA PRO A 79 -14.12 0.08 8.07
C PRO A 79 -13.00 0.02 7.01
N ASN A 80 -13.00 -0.94 6.08
CA ASN A 80 -11.87 -1.11 5.14
C ASN A 80 -11.74 0.04 4.14
N ASN A 81 -12.86 0.57 3.65
CA ASN A 81 -12.84 1.74 2.76
C ASN A 81 -12.18 2.96 3.43
N SER A 82 -12.43 3.21 4.72
CA SER A 82 -11.77 4.26 5.49
C SER A 82 -10.28 3.94 5.71
N LEU A 83 -9.93 2.69 5.98
CA LEU A 83 -8.54 2.25 6.10
C LEU A 83 -7.76 2.52 4.81
N GLN A 84 -8.33 2.15 3.67
CA GLN A 84 -7.81 2.39 2.32
C GLN A 84 -7.64 3.87 2.01
N PHE A 85 -8.65 4.66 2.35
CA PHE A 85 -8.63 6.08 2.07
C PHE A 85 -7.62 6.81 2.95
N LEU A 86 -7.55 6.52 4.25
CA LEU A 86 -6.76 7.33 5.18
C LEU A 86 -5.30 6.86 5.29
N ALA A 87 -5.01 5.59 5.04
CA ALA A 87 -3.63 5.11 5.00
C ALA A 87 -2.89 5.72 3.81
N CYS A 88 -1.64 6.10 4.02
CA CYS A 88 -0.77 6.64 2.99
C CYS A 88 0.53 5.84 2.95
N VAL A 89 1.10 5.70 1.75
CA VAL A 89 2.42 5.07 1.59
C VAL A 89 3.44 5.88 2.39
N GLY A 90 4.24 5.19 3.20
CA GLY A 90 5.19 5.77 4.14
C GLY A 90 4.64 5.98 5.55
N ASN A 91 3.36 5.71 5.83
CA ASN A 91 2.85 5.74 7.20
C ASN A 91 3.47 4.62 8.05
N GLU A 92 3.74 4.95 9.30
CA GLU A 92 4.24 4.00 10.30
C GLU A 92 3.15 2.99 10.65
N ALA A 93 3.56 1.72 10.70
CA ALA A 93 2.77 0.63 11.24
C ALA A 93 3.45 0.06 12.50
N LYS A 94 2.66 -0.39 13.48
CA LYS A 94 3.17 -1.02 14.69
C LYS A 94 2.31 -2.21 15.10
N ILE A 95 2.95 -3.34 15.36
CA ILE A 95 2.28 -4.54 15.86
C ILE A 95 1.94 -4.36 17.35
N LEU A 96 0.69 -4.59 17.73
CA LEU A 96 0.16 -4.35 19.08
C LEU A 96 -0.01 -5.63 19.91
N SER A 97 0.01 -6.80 19.29
CA SER A 97 -0.21 -8.10 19.93
C SER A 97 0.61 -9.21 19.29
N GLY A 98 0.52 -10.43 19.82
CA GLY A 98 1.26 -11.58 19.30
C GLY A 98 2.74 -11.60 19.72
N GLU A 99 3.47 -12.56 19.16
CA GLU A 99 4.91 -12.73 19.42
C GLU A 99 5.74 -11.57 18.87
N ALA A 100 5.33 -11.04 17.72
CA ALA A 100 5.94 -9.89 17.05
C ALA A 100 5.53 -8.51 17.64
N LYS A 101 4.96 -8.47 18.85
CA LYS A 101 4.46 -7.23 19.45
C LYS A 101 5.56 -6.19 19.62
N GLY A 102 5.27 -4.97 19.18
CA GLY A 102 6.16 -3.82 19.33
C GLY A 102 7.00 -3.54 18.08
N GLU A 103 7.11 -4.50 17.18
CA GLU A 103 7.82 -4.36 15.92
C GLU A 103 7.16 -3.30 15.02
N ALA A 104 8.02 -2.55 14.34
CA ALA A 104 7.64 -1.46 13.47
C ALA A 104 7.65 -1.91 12.00
N GLY A 105 6.73 -1.34 11.22
CA GLY A 105 6.64 -1.55 9.79
C GLY A 105 6.24 -0.25 9.10
N VAL A 106 6.04 -0.34 7.79
CA VAL A 106 5.68 0.81 6.96
C VAL A 106 4.65 0.42 5.92
N VAL A 107 3.64 1.27 5.71
CA VAL A 107 2.69 1.10 4.62
C VAL A 107 3.42 1.31 3.29
N ILE A 108 3.40 0.32 2.41
CA ILE A 108 4.08 0.35 1.10
C ILE A 108 3.11 0.45 -0.08
N GLY A 109 1.84 0.17 0.12
CA GLY A 109 0.87 0.16 -0.97
C GLY A 109 -0.56 -0.12 -0.55
N HIS A 110 -1.42 -0.13 -1.55
CA HIS A 110 -2.87 -0.31 -1.44
C HIS A 110 -3.33 -1.18 -2.61
N HIS A 111 -4.30 -2.05 -2.38
CA HIS A 111 -4.94 -2.84 -3.42
C HIS A 111 -6.47 -2.71 -3.31
N GLY A 112 -7.07 -1.98 -4.26
CA GLY A 112 -8.52 -1.86 -4.38
C GLY A 112 -9.17 -3.13 -4.92
N GLY A 113 -10.40 -3.42 -4.49
CA GLY A 113 -11.13 -4.65 -4.80
C GLY A 113 -10.97 -5.71 -3.70
N SER A 114 -9.75 -5.90 -3.17
CA SER A 114 -9.52 -6.63 -1.92
C SER A 114 -9.65 -5.73 -0.69
N GLU A 115 -9.53 -4.41 -0.91
CA GLU A 115 -9.37 -3.36 0.09
C GLU A 115 -8.27 -3.67 1.12
N HIS A 116 -7.17 -4.30 0.67
CA HIS A 116 -5.97 -4.49 1.48
C HIS A 116 -5.03 -3.29 1.43
N ILE A 117 -4.61 -2.80 2.60
CA ILE A 117 -3.37 -1.99 2.68
C ILE A 117 -2.21 -2.96 2.82
N ILE A 118 -1.04 -2.59 2.32
CA ILE A 118 0.14 -3.46 2.32
C ILE A 118 1.19 -2.85 3.22
N VAL A 119 1.67 -3.63 4.19
CA VAL A 119 2.65 -3.20 5.19
C VAL A 119 3.90 -4.07 5.09
N GLU A 120 5.06 -3.46 4.96
CA GLU A 120 6.33 -4.17 5.04
C GLU A 120 6.80 -4.26 6.51
N PHE A 121 7.21 -5.46 6.88
CA PHE A 121 7.95 -5.77 8.10
C PHE A 121 9.13 -6.65 7.72
N ASP A 122 10.20 -6.61 8.50
CA ASP A 122 11.33 -7.50 8.31
C ASP A 122 10.89 -8.96 8.27
N ARG A 123 11.56 -9.78 7.45
CA ARG A 123 11.18 -11.19 7.27
C ARG A 123 11.09 -11.96 8.60
N GLN A 124 12.04 -11.74 9.51
CA GLN A 124 12.06 -12.40 10.82
C GLN A 124 10.83 -12.04 11.67
N VAL A 125 10.32 -10.81 11.53
CA VAL A 125 9.09 -10.36 12.17
C VAL A 125 7.90 -11.09 11.56
N LYS A 126 7.82 -11.14 10.22
CA LYS A 126 6.74 -11.84 9.49
C LYS A 126 6.64 -13.32 9.85
N GLU A 127 7.76 -13.98 10.11
CA GLU A 127 7.81 -15.40 10.53
C GLU A 127 7.21 -15.64 11.93
N GLN A 128 7.08 -14.59 12.77
CA GLN A 128 6.48 -14.63 14.10
C GLN A 128 5.02 -14.15 14.12
N MET A 129 4.51 -13.65 12.99
CA MET A 129 3.18 -13.06 12.92
C MET A 129 2.09 -14.11 12.74
N SER A 130 0.90 -13.78 13.22
CA SER A 130 -0.34 -14.54 13.02
C SER A 130 -1.44 -13.67 12.42
N TYR A 131 -2.49 -14.29 11.88
CA TYR A 131 -3.67 -13.55 11.38
C TYR A 131 -4.51 -12.90 12.49
N ASP A 132 -4.22 -13.19 13.76
CA ASP A 132 -4.86 -12.59 14.92
C ASP A 132 -4.12 -11.35 15.45
N ASP A 133 -2.95 -11.03 14.87
CA ASP A 133 -2.17 -9.89 15.30
C ASP A 133 -2.83 -8.57 14.92
N LYS A 134 -2.93 -7.67 15.91
CA LYS A 134 -3.42 -6.31 15.71
C LYS A 134 -2.27 -5.41 15.27
N ILE A 135 -2.51 -4.65 14.22
CA ILE A 135 -1.56 -3.69 13.66
C ILE A 135 -2.20 -2.31 13.73
N ARG A 136 -1.47 -1.33 14.26
CA ARG A 136 -1.85 0.08 14.25
C ARG A 136 -1.14 0.80 13.13
N ILE A 137 -1.89 1.57 12.35
CA ILE A 137 -1.36 2.53 11.39
C ILE A 137 -1.47 3.93 11.97
N ARG A 138 -0.37 4.68 11.97
CA ARG A 138 -0.38 6.12 12.24
C ARG A 138 -0.64 6.86 10.94
N ALA A 139 -1.91 7.02 10.62
CA ALA A 139 -2.37 7.58 9.36
C ALA A 139 -2.14 9.09 9.31
N LYS A 140 -1.41 9.58 8.30
CA LYS A 140 -1.12 11.00 8.05
C LYS A 140 -0.74 11.19 6.59
N GLY A 141 -1.44 12.07 5.86
CA GLY A 141 -1.07 12.39 4.48
C GLY A 141 -2.23 12.82 3.60
N GLN A 142 -3.46 12.38 3.88
CA GLN A 142 -4.60 12.87 3.13
C GLN A 142 -4.82 14.38 3.37
N GLY A 143 -5.03 15.11 2.27
CA GLY A 143 -5.11 16.56 2.25
C GLY A 143 -3.75 17.29 2.17
N LEU A 144 -2.63 16.56 2.06
CA LEU A 144 -1.32 17.15 1.82
C LEU A 144 -1.31 17.93 0.49
N ALA A 145 -0.81 19.15 0.54
CA ALA A 145 -0.78 20.06 -0.59
C ALA A 145 0.56 20.80 -0.64
N LEU A 146 0.98 21.12 -1.87
CA LEU A 146 2.13 21.96 -2.14
C LEU A 146 1.68 23.42 -2.20
N SER A 147 2.23 24.27 -1.33
CA SER A 147 1.82 25.67 -1.21
C SER A 147 2.22 26.50 -2.43
N ASP A 148 3.39 26.22 -2.99
CA ASP A 148 3.96 26.96 -4.12
C ASP A 148 3.56 26.34 -5.49
N PHE A 149 2.88 25.18 -5.51
CA PHE A 149 2.49 24.45 -6.73
C PHE A 149 1.01 24.06 -6.67
N ALA A 150 0.14 25.06 -6.73
CA ALA A 150 -1.29 24.92 -6.45
C ALA A 150 -2.07 24.07 -7.48
N ASP A 151 -1.49 23.72 -8.63
CA ASP A 151 -2.11 22.81 -9.61
C ASP A 151 -1.65 21.36 -9.45
N ILE A 152 -0.59 21.12 -8.68
CA ILE A 152 -0.09 19.78 -8.39
C ILE A 152 -0.84 19.24 -7.17
N ARG A 153 -1.46 18.07 -7.33
CA ARG A 153 -2.22 17.38 -6.28
C ARG A 153 -1.39 16.23 -5.75
N LEU A 154 -1.31 16.12 -4.43
CA LEU A 154 -0.73 14.97 -3.75
C LEU A 154 -1.86 14.14 -3.15
N PHE A 155 -1.72 12.82 -3.19
CA PHE A 155 -2.63 11.88 -2.56
C PHE A 155 -1.86 10.61 -2.19
N ASN A 156 -2.35 9.89 -1.18
CA ASN A 156 -1.82 8.59 -0.72
C ASN A 156 -0.33 8.61 -0.31
N LEU A 157 0.20 9.78 0.08
CA LEU A 157 1.62 10.00 0.34
C LEU A 157 1.81 10.57 1.75
N ALA A 158 2.59 9.87 2.59
CA ALA A 158 3.00 10.40 3.88
C ALA A 158 3.95 11.60 3.69
N PRO A 159 3.80 12.70 4.46
CA PRO A 159 4.72 13.84 4.37
C PRO A 159 6.19 13.45 4.55
N GLU A 160 6.46 12.51 5.45
CA GLU A 160 7.81 12.01 5.74
C GLU A 160 8.41 11.26 4.55
N LEU A 161 7.58 10.63 3.71
CA LEU A 161 8.03 10.02 2.47
C LEU A 161 8.31 11.07 1.40
N LEU A 162 7.45 12.10 1.26
CA LEU A 162 7.68 13.22 0.34
C LEU A 162 9.06 13.85 0.56
N HIS A 163 9.47 14.03 1.82
CA HIS A 163 10.78 14.57 2.19
C HIS A 163 11.96 13.71 1.70
N LYS A 164 11.75 12.40 1.51
CA LYS A 164 12.76 11.43 1.07
C LYS A 164 12.80 11.23 -0.45
N MET A 165 11.77 11.67 -1.18
CA MET A 165 11.66 11.45 -2.64
C MET A 165 12.60 12.33 -3.49
N GLN A 166 13.32 13.27 -2.88
CA GLN A 166 14.30 14.15 -3.56
C GLN A 166 13.68 14.94 -4.74
N ILE A 167 12.40 15.31 -4.64
CA ILE A 167 11.71 16.12 -5.64
C ILE A 167 12.21 17.57 -5.58
N THR A 168 12.56 18.12 -6.73
CA THR A 168 13.06 19.50 -6.86
C THR A 168 12.25 20.28 -7.90
N PRO A 169 12.18 21.61 -7.82
CA PRO A 169 11.68 22.43 -8.93
C PRO A 169 12.47 22.13 -10.22
N ASP A 170 11.81 22.16 -11.38
CA ASP A 170 12.44 21.90 -12.68
C ASP A 170 13.09 23.15 -13.31
N GLY A 171 12.97 24.31 -12.66
CA GLY A 171 13.43 25.61 -13.16
C GLY A 171 12.33 26.44 -13.84
N ASN A 172 11.13 25.86 -14.02
CA ASN A 172 9.93 26.52 -14.51
C ASN A 172 8.83 26.49 -13.41
N GLU A 173 7.57 26.28 -13.80
CA GLU A 173 6.42 26.12 -12.90
C GLU A 173 6.21 24.66 -12.46
N GLY A 174 7.15 23.77 -12.75
CA GLY A 174 7.03 22.32 -12.56
C GLY A 174 7.93 21.73 -11.48
N LEU A 175 7.83 20.41 -11.34
CA LEU A 175 8.66 19.60 -10.45
C LEU A 175 9.36 18.50 -11.24
N ALA A 176 10.64 18.32 -10.98
CA ALA A 176 11.42 17.16 -11.39
C ALA A 176 11.22 16.03 -10.37
N VAL A 177 10.61 14.93 -10.82
CA VAL A 177 10.38 13.72 -10.01
C VAL A 177 11.18 12.57 -10.62
N LEU A 178 12.02 11.92 -9.79
CA LEU A 178 12.80 10.76 -10.22
C LEU A 178 11.89 9.55 -10.39
N VAL A 179 11.92 8.96 -11.59
CA VAL A 179 11.19 7.75 -11.93
C VAL A 179 12.12 6.76 -12.63
N THR A 180 11.87 5.48 -12.47
CA THR A 180 12.62 4.44 -13.18
C THR A 180 12.11 4.23 -14.61
N THR A 181 10.81 4.44 -14.83
CA THR A 181 10.12 4.16 -16.08
C THR A 181 8.97 5.15 -16.31
N GLN A 182 8.75 5.56 -17.56
CA GLN A 182 7.56 6.28 -17.99
C GLN A 182 6.62 5.32 -18.72
N ILE A 183 5.36 5.24 -18.27
CA ILE A 183 4.40 4.25 -18.75
C ILE A 183 3.36 4.94 -19.66
N PRO A 184 3.15 4.47 -20.91
CA PRO A 184 2.10 5.00 -21.79
C PRO A 184 0.70 4.76 -21.23
N ALA A 185 -0.23 5.69 -21.48
CA ALA A 185 -1.61 5.59 -21.00
C ALA A 185 -2.32 4.30 -21.43
N ALA A 186 -2.04 3.80 -22.65
CA ALA A 186 -2.62 2.57 -23.17
C ALA A 186 -2.23 1.29 -22.40
N CYS A 187 -1.20 1.36 -21.56
CA CYS A 187 -0.79 0.24 -20.70
C CYS A 187 -1.58 0.19 -19.38
N MET A 188 -2.40 1.21 -19.07
CA MET A 188 -3.24 1.25 -17.88
C MET A 188 -4.55 0.49 -18.13
N GLY A 189 -4.95 -0.39 -17.21
CA GLY A 189 -6.07 -1.31 -17.38
C GLY A 189 -7.05 -1.32 -16.20
N SER A 190 -7.18 -2.47 -15.53
CA SER A 190 -8.10 -2.67 -14.41
C SER A 190 -7.94 -1.58 -13.33
N GLY A 191 -9.05 -1.00 -12.87
CA GLY A 191 -9.09 0.09 -11.89
C GLY A 191 -9.37 1.47 -12.49
N LEU A 192 -9.28 1.65 -13.80
CA LEU A 192 -9.70 2.90 -14.45
C LEU A 192 -11.20 3.18 -14.21
N GLY A 193 -11.51 4.45 -13.90
CA GLY A 193 -12.88 4.89 -13.61
C GLY A 193 -13.37 4.57 -12.19
N ARG A 194 -12.52 4.02 -11.31
CA ARG A 194 -12.84 3.86 -9.90
C ARG A 194 -13.08 5.23 -9.24
N ALA A 195 -14.16 5.32 -8.47
CA ALA A 195 -14.53 6.50 -7.69
C ALA A 195 -13.78 6.54 -6.35
#